data_AF-I0T9N5-F1
#
_entry.id   AF-I0T9N5-F1
#
_cell.length_a   1.000
_cell.length_b   1.000
_cell.length_c   1.000
_cell.angle_alpha   90.00
_cell.angle_beta   90.00
_cell.angle_gamma   90.00
#
_symmetry.space_group_name_H-M   'P 1'
#
loop_
_entity.id
_entity.type
_entity.pdbx_description
1 polymer ?
#
loop_
_entity_poly.entity_id
_entity_poly.type
_entity_poly.pdbx_seq_one_letter_code
_entity_poly.pdbx_strand_id
1 'polypeptide(L)'
;MEILTDYDNEVYKTQVMNSPEGSLFKQWASPLNRLQREKGEISVMDIWQTSTQCIEKLYQAGGNKIDEIPFIYTSLIKECSIIKQGRNTINRTRAEAEASAQLIMTVTATRSLNYIQPGHEEDPVSENDGVVLKIMNEIGKPAFDKYAELFFSQKTNIYGEKIVIDSYNPFTAKDANTTPTLQKEARRKKILTTLFDKTRGLEQLFGSSDYENLKQCFENICNDDTLLPRFEMTMPNANPWGINKKMALNIIAIFVKLRNLTHITMNAINKAIGGGNNSPYLTHHRPYNDNRTAFGITTDNYNAIVRIIEGV
;
A
#
# COMPACT_ATOMS: atom_id res chain seq x y z
N MET A 1 4.86 -9.93 -2.97
CA MET A 1 4.25 -8.71 -3.52
C MET A 1 2.83 -8.64 -2.99
N GLU A 2 2.47 -7.52 -2.37
CA GLU A 2 1.12 -7.25 -1.89
C GLU A 2 0.35 -6.57 -3.02
N ILE A 3 -0.79 -7.13 -3.43
CA ILE A 3 -1.59 -6.54 -4.51
C ILE A 3 -2.55 -5.48 -3.96
N LEU A 4 -2.92 -4.55 -4.84
CA LEU A 4 -3.90 -3.52 -4.50
C LEU A 4 -5.28 -4.12 -4.21
N THR A 5 -5.95 -3.53 -3.23
CA THR A 5 -7.40 -3.71 -3.07
C THR A 5 -8.13 -3.03 -4.22
N ASP A 6 -9.36 -3.45 -4.53
CA ASP A 6 -10.16 -2.81 -5.61
C ASP A 6 -10.30 -1.29 -5.42
N TYR A 7 -10.46 -0.86 -4.16
CA TYR A 7 -10.55 0.56 -3.82
C TYR A 7 -9.24 1.29 -4.07
N ASP A 8 -8.12 0.76 -3.55
CA ASP A 8 -6.80 1.41 -3.74
C ASP A 8 -6.39 1.39 -5.22
N ASN A 9 -6.81 0.36 -5.98
CA ASN A 9 -6.60 0.25 -7.42
C ASN A 9 -7.29 1.39 -8.18
N GLU A 10 -8.59 1.61 -7.98
CA GLU A 10 -9.34 2.66 -8.67
C GLU A 10 -8.87 4.07 -8.29
N VAL A 11 -8.58 4.29 -7.01
CA VAL A 11 -7.98 5.55 -6.54
C VAL A 11 -6.63 5.79 -7.22
N TYR A 12 -5.75 4.78 -7.24
CA TYR A 12 -4.43 4.94 -7.81
C TYR A 12 -4.44 5.12 -9.31
N LYS A 13 -5.26 4.34 -10.01
CA LYS A 13 -5.45 4.47 -11.45
C LYS A 13 -5.91 5.88 -11.82
N THR A 14 -6.83 6.45 -11.05
CA THR A 14 -7.27 7.84 -11.23
C THR A 14 -6.12 8.83 -11.00
N GLN A 15 -5.29 8.63 -9.96
CA GLN A 15 -4.11 9.46 -9.71
C GLN A 15 -3.10 9.39 -10.86
N VAL A 16 -2.74 8.18 -11.31
CA VAL A 16 -1.79 7.95 -12.41
C VAL A 16 -2.28 8.58 -13.71
N MET A 17 -3.56 8.38 -14.05
CA MET A 17 -4.16 8.93 -15.27
C MET A 17 -4.17 10.47 -15.30
N ASN A 18 -4.22 11.11 -14.13
CA ASN A 18 -4.17 12.57 -13.96
C ASN A 18 -2.76 13.10 -13.66
N SER A 19 -1.76 12.22 -13.62
CA SER A 19 -0.36 12.60 -13.39
C SER A 19 0.38 12.87 -14.71
N PRO A 20 1.56 13.52 -14.66
CA PRO A 20 2.44 13.65 -15.82
C PRO A 20 2.84 12.30 -16.46
N GLU A 21 2.75 11.18 -15.73
CA GLU A 21 3.03 9.85 -16.27
C GLU A 21 1.83 9.19 -16.97
N GLY A 22 0.66 9.86 -17.00
CA GLY A 22 -0.58 9.29 -17.49
C GLY A 22 -0.53 8.87 -18.97
N SER A 23 0.20 9.60 -19.81
CA SER A 23 0.43 9.24 -21.22
C SER A 23 1.29 7.96 -21.35
N LEU A 24 2.34 7.83 -20.54
CA LEU A 24 3.18 6.63 -20.51
C LEU A 24 2.42 5.42 -19.95
N PHE A 25 1.58 5.61 -18.94
CA PHE A 25 0.69 4.57 -18.42
C PHE A 25 -0.28 4.08 -19.50
N LYS A 26 -0.92 4.97 -20.26
CA LYS A 26 -1.83 4.60 -21.36
C LYS A 26 -1.14 3.71 -22.40
N GLN A 27 0.13 3.96 -22.68
CA GLN A 27 0.90 3.15 -23.63
C GLN A 27 1.17 1.74 -23.11
N TRP A 28 1.49 1.59 -21.82
CA TRP A 28 1.66 0.28 -21.19
C TRP A 28 0.36 -0.45 -20.88
N ALA A 29 -0.75 0.26 -20.68
CA ALA A 29 -1.99 -0.33 -20.19
C ALA A 29 -2.51 -1.45 -21.09
N SER A 30 -2.51 -1.25 -22.41
CA SER A 30 -2.95 -2.27 -23.37
C SER A 30 -2.08 -3.55 -23.35
N PRO A 31 -0.74 -3.47 -23.57
CA PRO A 31 0.10 -4.66 -23.56
C PRO A 31 0.13 -5.38 -22.21
N LEU A 32 0.11 -4.66 -21.08
CA LEU A 32 0.09 -5.28 -19.75
C LEU A 32 -1.23 -6.02 -19.48
N ASN A 33 -2.38 -5.41 -19.81
CA ASN A 33 -3.67 -6.10 -19.71
C ASN A 33 -3.77 -7.34 -20.62
N ARG A 34 -3.09 -7.31 -21.78
CA ARG A 34 -3.00 -8.48 -22.65
C ARG A 34 -2.17 -9.59 -22.00
N LEU A 35 -1.00 -9.28 -21.44
CA LEU A 35 -0.16 -10.25 -20.71
C LEU A 35 -0.90 -10.86 -19.52
N GLN A 36 -1.64 -10.06 -18.75
CA GLN A 36 -2.47 -10.55 -17.67
C GLN A 36 -3.50 -11.58 -18.16
N ARG A 37 -4.25 -11.25 -19.23
CA ARG A 37 -5.29 -12.13 -19.77
C ARG A 37 -4.75 -13.40 -20.43
N GLU A 38 -3.66 -13.29 -21.18
CA GLU A 38 -3.14 -14.39 -22.02
C GLU A 38 -2.14 -15.28 -21.28
N LYS A 39 -1.43 -14.74 -20.29
CA LYS A 39 -0.31 -15.43 -19.62
C LYS A 39 -0.46 -15.50 -18.10
N GLY A 40 -1.59 -15.05 -17.55
CA GLY A 40 -1.81 -15.02 -16.11
C GLY A 40 -0.83 -14.12 -15.36
N GLU A 41 -0.32 -13.09 -16.03
CA GLU A 41 0.62 -12.13 -15.44
C GLU A 41 -0.06 -11.28 -14.34
N ILE A 42 0.75 -10.65 -13.50
CA ILE A 42 0.32 -9.70 -12.48
C ILE A 42 -0.48 -8.55 -13.11
N SER A 43 -1.41 -7.96 -12.35
CA SER A 43 -2.24 -6.87 -12.85
C SER A 43 -1.42 -5.65 -13.28
N VAL A 44 -1.93 -4.92 -14.26
CA VAL A 44 -1.32 -3.69 -14.77
C VAL A 44 -1.02 -2.67 -13.66
N MET A 45 -1.91 -2.53 -12.68
CA MET A 45 -1.75 -1.55 -11.61
C MET A 45 -0.71 -1.98 -10.58
N ASP A 46 -0.64 -3.27 -10.26
CA ASP A 46 0.39 -3.81 -9.36
C ASP A 46 1.78 -3.66 -10.01
N ILE A 47 1.91 -3.99 -11.31
CA ILE A 47 3.15 -3.76 -12.08
C ILE A 47 3.55 -2.29 -12.04
N TRP A 48 2.59 -1.39 -12.29
CA TRP A 48 2.86 0.04 -12.29
C TRP A 48 3.31 0.55 -10.91
N GLN A 49 2.60 0.17 -9.85
CA GLN A 49 2.95 0.51 -8.48
C GLN A 49 4.33 -0.03 -8.08
N THR A 50 4.61 -1.30 -8.36
CA THR A 50 5.91 -1.90 -8.04
C THR A 50 7.03 -1.21 -8.82
N SER A 51 6.80 -0.85 -10.09
CA SER A 51 7.77 -0.05 -10.84
C SER A 51 7.96 1.36 -10.23
N THR A 52 6.92 1.97 -9.64
CA THR A 52 7.05 3.24 -8.90
C THR A 52 7.89 3.07 -7.64
N GLN A 53 7.73 1.95 -6.91
CA GLN A 53 8.57 1.62 -5.75
C GLN A 53 10.02 1.38 -6.14
N CYS A 54 10.29 0.72 -7.28
CA CYS A 54 11.65 0.59 -7.81
C CYS A 54 12.26 1.97 -8.09
N ILE A 55 11.52 2.88 -8.72
CA ILE A 55 11.95 4.26 -8.97
C ILE A 55 12.22 5.00 -7.64
N GLU A 56 11.38 4.83 -6.63
CA GLU A 56 11.58 5.43 -5.31
C GLU A 56 12.85 4.92 -4.63
N LYS A 57 13.13 3.61 -4.68
CA LYS A 57 14.39 3.03 -4.16
C LYS A 57 15.60 3.61 -4.89
N LEU A 58 15.55 3.70 -6.22
CA LEU A 58 16.61 4.32 -7.02
C LEU A 58 16.79 5.80 -6.69
N TYR A 59 15.70 6.54 -6.51
CA TYR A 59 15.75 7.94 -6.09
C TYR A 59 16.43 8.10 -4.72
N GLN A 60 16.05 7.27 -3.74
CA GLN A 60 16.63 7.27 -2.39
C GLN A 60 18.12 6.89 -2.38
N ALA A 61 18.57 6.05 -3.33
CA ALA A 61 19.97 5.67 -3.48
C ALA A 61 20.88 6.84 -3.90
N GLY A 62 20.32 7.99 -4.32
CA GLY A 62 21.09 9.20 -4.59
C GLY A 62 22.16 8.98 -5.66
N GLY A 63 23.44 9.22 -5.35
CA GLY A 63 24.53 8.99 -6.31
C GLY A 63 24.79 7.51 -6.65
N ASN A 64 24.22 6.56 -5.90
CA ASN A 64 24.52 5.13 -6.02
C ASN A 64 23.42 4.35 -6.79
N LYS A 65 22.55 5.01 -7.55
CA LYS A 65 21.39 4.36 -8.19
C LYS A 65 21.76 3.14 -9.03
N ILE A 66 22.85 3.24 -9.79
CA ILE A 66 23.31 2.18 -10.70
C ILE A 66 23.68 0.91 -9.92
N ASP A 67 24.33 1.07 -8.77
CA ASP A 67 24.77 -0.04 -7.92
C ASP A 67 23.62 -0.70 -7.16
N GLU A 68 22.51 0.02 -6.98
CA GLU A 68 21.31 -0.48 -6.29
C GLU A 68 20.46 -1.42 -7.18
N ILE A 69 20.57 -1.30 -8.51
CA ILE A 69 19.74 -2.05 -9.48
C ILE A 69 19.78 -3.58 -9.28
N PRO A 70 20.95 -4.23 -9.10
CA PRO A 70 21.01 -5.68 -8.87
C PRO A 70 20.26 -6.12 -7.60
N PHE A 71 20.33 -5.31 -6.53
CA PHE A 71 19.64 -5.58 -5.27
C PHE A 71 18.13 -5.43 -5.42
N ILE A 72 17.67 -4.37 -6.11
CA ILE A 72 16.26 -4.18 -6.44
C ILE A 72 15.73 -5.36 -7.25
N TYR A 73 16.43 -5.77 -8.31
CA TYR A 73 16.00 -6.88 -9.15
C TYR A 73 15.93 -8.20 -8.38
N THR A 74 16.95 -8.51 -7.57
CA THR A 74 16.97 -9.72 -6.73
C THR A 74 15.82 -9.73 -5.72
N SER A 75 15.55 -8.59 -5.05
CA SER A 75 14.41 -8.45 -4.14
C SER A 75 13.09 -8.65 -4.88
N LEU A 76 12.98 -8.09 -6.07
CA LEU A 76 11.77 -8.12 -6.87
C LEU A 76 11.42 -9.55 -7.33
N ILE A 77 12.41 -10.37 -7.69
CA ILE A 77 12.18 -11.81 -7.98
C ILE A 77 11.58 -12.49 -6.74
N LYS A 78 12.14 -12.25 -5.56
CA LYS A 78 11.62 -12.81 -4.31
C LYS A 78 10.20 -12.32 -4.03
N GLU A 79 9.94 -11.03 -4.22
CA GLU A 79 8.61 -10.47 -4.03
C GLU A 79 7.59 -11.04 -5.05
N CYS A 80 7.98 -11.26 -6.29
CA CYS A 80 7.12 -11.84 -7.33
C CYS A 80 6.85 -13.34 -7.14
N SER A 81 7.67 -14.03 -6.34
CA SER A 81 7.49 -15.46 -6.03
C SER A 81 6.31 -15.75 -5.09
N ILE A 82 5.85 -14.73 -4.34
CA ILE A 82 4.75 -14.85 -3.39
C ILE A 82 3.82 -13.65 -3.57
N ILE A 83 2.63 -13.87 -4.14
CA ILE A 83 1.60 -12.85 -4.28
C ILE A 83 0.62 -12.96 -3.12
N LYS A 84 0.38 -11.84 -2.41
CA LYS A 84 -0.60 -11.75 -1.33
C LYS A 84 -1.81 -10.95 -1.80
N GLN A 85 -3.00 -11.55 -1.69
CA GLN A 85 -4.30 -10.93 -1.96
C GLN A 85 -5.20 -11.09 -0.73
N GLY A 86 -5.21 -10.06 0.13
CA GLY A 86 -5.83 -10.16 1.45
C GLY A 86 -5.24 -11.34 2.24
N ARG A 87 -6.09 -12.32 2.59
CA ARG A 87 -5.67 -13.53 3.32
C ARG A 87 -5.12 -14.65 2.42
N ASN A 88 -5.29 -14.54 1.10
CA ASN A 88 -4.83 -15.55 0.16
C ASN A 88 -3.37 -15.31 -0.20
N THR A 89 -2.59 -16.38 -0.24
CA THR A 89 -1.20 -16.36 -0.69
C THR A 89 -1.05 -17.31 -1.88
N ILE A 90 -0.54 -16.79 -2.99
CA ILE A 90 -0.27 -17.54 -4.21
C ILE A 90 1.24 -17.66 -4.36
N ASN A 91 1.74 -18.90 -4.36
CA ASN A 91 3.13 -19.20 -4.64
C ASN A 91 3.32 -19.37 -6.14
N ARG A 92 4.31 -18.68 -6.71
CA ARG A 92 4.64 -18.75 -8.14
C ARG A 92 5.96 -19.48 -8.32
N THR A 93 6.12 -20.11 -9.48
CA THR A 93 7.40 -20.73 -9.84
C THR A 93 8.48 -19.66 -9.96
N ARG A 94 9.74 -20.07 -9.81
CA ARG A 94 10.89 -19.16 -10.00
C ARG A 94 10.86 -18.50 -11.38
N ALA A 95 10.52 -19.25 -12.42
CA ALA A 95 10.48 -18.74 -13.80
C ALA A 95 9.39 -17.68 -13.99
N GLU A 96 8.19 -17.89 -13.42
CA GLU A 96 7.12 -16.89 -13.45
C GLU A 96 7.50 -15.64 -12.66
N ALA A 97 8.08 -15.80 -11.48
CA ALA A 97 8.53 -14.69 -10.64
C ALA A 97 9.63 -13.86 -11.34
N GLU A 98 10.58 -14.53 -11.97
CA GLU A 98 11.64 -13.91 -12.75
C GLU A 98 11.08 -13.18 -13.99
N ALA A 99 10.17 -13.81 -14.73
CA ALA A 99 9.52 -13.18 -15.89
C ALA A 99 8.76 -11.89 -15.52
N SER A 100 8.07 -11.88 -14.38
CA SER A 100 7.41 -10.68 -13.85
C SER A 100 8.41 -9.62 -13.39
N ALA A 101 9.47 -10.03 -12.71
CA ALA A 101 10.51 -9.09 -12.27
C ALA A 101 11.20 -8.43 -13.47
N GLN A 102 11.50 -9.20 -14.52
CA GLN A 102 12.02 -8.68 -15.79
C GLN A 102 11.05 -7.67 -16.40
N LEU A 103 9.75 -7.99 -16.49
CA LEU A 103 8.73 -7.09 -17.01
C LEU A 103 8.64 -5.78 -16.23
N ILE A 104 8.55 -5.85 -14.90
CA ILE A 104 8.48 -4.69 -14.01
C ILE A 104 9.74 -3.82 -14.15
N MET A 105 10.92 -4.42 -14.22
CA MET A 105 12.17 -3.69 -14.45
C MET A 105 12.21 -3.02 -15.82
N THR A 106 11.68 -3.66 -16.89
CA THR A 106 11.52 -3.01 -18.20
C THR A 106 10.55 -1.84 -18.14
N VAL A 107 9.42 -1.96 -17.41
CA VAL A 107 8.50 -0.83 -17.18
C VAL A 107 9.23 0.30 -16.44
N THR A 108 10.01 -0.01 -15.39
CA THR A 108 10.84 0.98 -14.67
C THR A 108 11.83 1.67 -15.61
N ALA A 109 12.54 0.92 -16.46
CA ALA A 109 13.49 1.49 -17.40
C ALA A 109 12.83 2.40 -18.45
N THR A 110 11.71 1.97 -19.05
CA THR A 110 10.99 2.80 -20.03
C THR A 110 10.40 4.08 -19.42
N ARG A 111 10.03 4.05 -18.14
CA ARG A 111 9.66 5.25 -17.37
C ARG A 111 10.82 6.23 -17.21
N SER A 112 12.06 5.74 -17.13
CA SER A 112 13.27 6.57 -17.06
C SER A 112 13.73 7.12 -18.42
N LEU A 113 13.40 6.43 -19.52
CA LEU A 113 13.78 6.82 -20.89
C LEU A 113 13.04 8.07 -21.40
N ASN A 114 11.85 8.35 -20.88
CA ASN A 114 10.96 9.35 -21.44
C ASN A 114 11.23 10.78 -20.91
N TYR A 115 12.47 11.05 -20.48
CA TYR A 115 12.89 12.36 -20.05
C TYR A 115 14.07 12.84 -20.88
N ILE A 116 13.84 13.87 -21.67
CA ILE A 116 14.88 14.76 -22.17
C ILE A 116 14.57 16.12 -21.55
N GLN A 117 15.49 16.65 -20.75
CA GLN A 117 15.34 18.01 -20.22
C GLN A 117 15.37 18.99 -21.40
N PRO A 118 14.43 19.95 -21.51
CA PRO A 118 14.48 20.93 -22.60
C PRO A 118 15.84 21.64 -22.63
N GLY A 119 16.51 21.63 -23.79
CA GLY A 119 17.87 22.15 -23.99
C GLY A 119 19.00 21.13 -23.81
N HIS A 120 18.68 19.88 -23.46
CA HIS A 120 19.61 18.76 -23.29
C HIS A 120 19.37 17.65 -24.33
N GLU A 121 18.75 17.98 -25.47
CA GLU A 121 18.44 17.03 -26.55
C GLU A 121 19.69 16.49 -27.26
N GLU A 122 20.81 17.21 -27.17
CA GLU A 122 22.11 16.84 -27.77
C GLU A 122 23.16 16.46 -26.70
N ASP A 123 22.78 16.41 -25.43
CA ASP A 123 23.71 16.06 -24.36
C ASP A 123 24.18 14.61 -24.49
N PRO A 124 25.45 14.31 -24.18
CA PRO A 124 25.91 12.93 -24.07
C PRO A 124 25.15 12.20 -22.96
N VAL A 125 24.98 10.88 -23.14
CA VAL A 125 24.39 9.87 -22.23
C VAL A 125 24.05 10.42 -20.84
N SER A 126 22.75 10.59 -20.58
CA SER A 126 22.22 11.08 -19.32
C SER A 126 22.37 10.05 -18.19
N GLU A 127 22.25 10.48 -16.92
CA GLU A 127 22.21 9.55 -15.78
C GLU A 127 21.10 8.50 -15.93
N ASN A 128 19.96 8.89 -16.55
CA ASN A 128 18.84 8.00 -16.81
C ASN A 128 19.20 6.90 -17.82
N ASP A 129 20.04 7.19 -18.80
CA ASP A 129 20.53 6.20 -19.76
C ASP A 129 21.41 5.15 -19.07
N GLY A 130 22.23 5.57 -18.09
CA GLY A 130 23.02 4.66 -17.26
C GLY A 130 22.14 3.68 -16.47
N VAL A 131 21.03 4.17 -15.90
CA VAL A 131 20.03 3.32 -15.23
C VAL A 131 19.43 2.31 -16.20
N VAL A 132 18.99 2.75 -17.37
CA VAL A 132 18.35 1.87 -18.37
C VAL A 132 19.33 0.79 -18.84
N LEU A 133 20.55 1.16 -19.18
CA LEU A 133 21.59 0.22 -19.61
C LEU A 133 21.90 -0.81 -18.53
N LYS A 134 22.00 -0.37 -17.27
CA LYS A 134 22.24 -1.29 -16.15
C LYS A 134 21.06 -2.23 -15.94
N ILE A 135 19.82 -1.75 -16.00
CA ILE A 135 18.62 -2.60 -15.93
C ILE A 135 18.63 -3.65 -17.06
N MET A 136 18.87 -3.23 -18.30
CA MET A 136 18.93 -4.13 -19.46
C MET A 136 19.97 -5.23 -19.27
N ASN A 137 21.14 -4.89 -18.72
CA ASN A 137 22.20 -5.86 -18.46
C ASN A 137 21.81 -6.84 -17.35
N GLU A 138 21.21 -6.36 -16.25
CA GLU A 138 20.86 -7.24 -15.11
C GLU A 138 19.70 -8.18 -15.41
N ILE A 139 18.67 -7.71 -16.12
CA ILE A 139 17.52 -8.57 -16.46
C ILE A 139 17.77 -9.44 -17.69
N GLY A 140 18.84 -9.14 -18.44
CA GLY A 140 19.20 -9.76 -19.71
C GLY A 140 18.57 -9.04 -20.90
N LYS A 141 19.42 -8.66 -21.86
CA LYS A 141 19.02 -7.97 -23.10
C LYS A 141 17.85 -8.65 -23.84
N PRO A 142 17.82 -9.99 -24.04
CA PRO A 142 16.69 -10.63 -24.72
C PRO A 142 15.35 -10.44 -24.00
N ALA A 143 15.35 -10.41 -22.66
CA ALA A 143 14.14 -10.17 -21.88
C ALA A 143 13.72 -8.70 -21.96
N PHE A 144 14.68 -7.79 -21.89
CA PHE A 144 14.44 -6.35 -22.07
C PHE A 144 13.83 -6.06 -23.44
N ASP A 145 14.48 -6.51 -24.52
CA ASP A 145 14.05 -6.25 -25.91
C ASP A 145 12.62 -6.77 -26.13
N LYS A 146 12.34 -7.99 -25.66
CA LYS A 146 10.99 -8.60 -25.74
C LYS A 146 9.90 -7.74 -25.11
N TYR A 147 10.13 -7.17 -23.93
CA TYR A 147 9.11 -6.37 -23.24
C TYR A 147 9.09 -4.93 -23.75
N ALA A 148 10.24 -4.35 -24.07
CA ALA A 148 10.34 -3.01 -24.67
C ALA A 148 9.64 -2.96 -26.03
N GLU A 149 9.72 -4.01 -26.84
CA GLU A 149 8.99 -4.11 -28.11
C GLU A 149 7.47 -3.99 -27.91
N LEU A 150 6.91 -4.55 -26.82
CA LEU A 150 5.50 -4.40 -26.51
C LEU A 150 5.12 -2.93 -26.30
N PHE A 151 5.95 -2.18 -25.57
CA PHE A 151 5.75 -0.75 -25.34
C PHE A 151 5.81 0.04 -26.65
N PHE A 152 6.84 -0.18 -27.48
CA PHE A 152 7.02 0.57 -28.73
C PHE A 152 6.05 0.16 -29.85
N SER A 153 5.48 -1.04 -29.78
CA SER A 153 4.45 -1.50 -30.72
C SER A 153 3.11 -0.76 -30.54
N GLN A 154 2.81 -0.29 -29.33
CA GLN A 154 1.58 0.42 -29.03
C GLN A 154 1.76 1.93 -29.23
N LYS A 155 1.12 2.50 -30.26
CA LYS A 155 1.19 3.94 -30.57
C LYS A 155 -0.15 4.66 -30.49
N THR A 156 -1.24 3.92 -30.29
CA THR A 156 -2.59 4.46 -30.21
C THR A 156 -3.28 4.04 -28.91
N ASN A 157 -4.26 4.81 -28.43
CA ASN A 157 -5.08 4.41 -27.29
C ASN A 157 -6.22 3.47 -27.75
N ILE A 158 -7.08 3.07 -26.81
CA ILE A 158 -8.24 2.20 -27.09
C ILE A 158 -9.26 2.81 -28.06
N TYR A 159 -9.21 4.13 -28.28
CA TYR A 159 -10.06 4.87 -29.21
C TYR A 159 -9.40 5.10 -30.58
N GLY A 160 -8.18 4.57 -30.79
CA GLY A 160 -7.43 4.74 -32.04
C GLY A 160 -6.65 6.05 -32.14
N GLU A 161 -6.65 6.88 -31.11
CA GLU A 161 -5.94 8.16 -31.09
C GLU A 161 -4.46 7.96 -30.80
N LYS A 162 -3.57 8.71 -31.47
CA LYS A 162 -2.12 8.65 -31.22
C LYS A 162 -1.81 8.99 -29.76
N ILE A 163 -1.01 8.15 -29.11
CA ILE A 163 -0.47 8.45 -27.79
C ILE A 163 0.78 9.32 -27.98
N VAL A 164 0.75 10.52 -27.44
CA VAL A 164 1.93 11.39 -27.29
C VAL A 164 2.38 11.25 -25.84
N ILE A 165 3.65 10.90 -25.65
CA ILE A 165 4.21 10.73 -24.32
C ILE A 165 4.78 12.07 -23.86
N ASP A 166 4.36 12.54 -22.70
CA ASP A 166 4.80 13.80 -22.11
C ASP A 166 6.17 13.61 -21.47
N SER A 167 7.10 14.57 -21.60
CA SER A 167 8.41 14.48 -20.93
C SER A 167 8.24 14.51 -19.42
N TYR A 168 8.79 13.53 -18.71
CA TYR A 168 8.71 13.42 -17.25
C TYR A 168 9.92 12.71 -16.66
N ASN A 169 10.61 13.34 -15.70
CA ASN A 169 11.71 12.70 -14.97
C ASN A 169 11.18 12.07 -13.67
N PRO A 170 11.12 10.72 -13.58
CA PRO A 170 10.62 10.05 -12.39
C PRO A 170 11.55 10.16 -11.16
N PHE A 171 12.77 10.71 -11.32
CA PHE A 171 13.74 10.92 -10.24
C PHE A 171 13.79 12.38 -9.74
N THR A 172 12.85 13.23 -10.16
CA THR A 172 12.74 14.61 -9.66
C THR A 172 11.60 14.75 -8.66
N ALA A 173 11.74 15.70 -7.72
CA ALA A 173 10.92 15.94 -6.53
C ALA A 173 9.54 15.26 -6.53
N LYS A 174 9.46 14.15 -5.79
CA LYS A 174 8.20 13.45 -5.51
C LYS A 174 7.59 13.99 -4.23
N ASP A 175 6.27 14.20 -4.23
CA ASP A 175 5.51 14.30 -2.98
C ASP A 175 5.76 13.04 -2.14
N ALA A 176 5.83 13.17 -0.82
CA ALA A 176 6.23 12.10 0.08
C ALA A 176 5.34 10.82 0.08
N ASN A 177 4.28 10.75 -0.75
CA ASN A 177 3.30 9.66 -0.80
C ASN A 177 2.84 9.33 -2.24
N THR A 178 3.74 9.03 -3.19
CA THR A 178 3.36 8.82 -4.61
C THR A 178 2.74 7.47 -4.95
N THR A 179 2.79 6.48 -4.04
CA THR A 179 2.21 5.14 -4.27
C THR A 179 1.09 4.82 -3.29
N PRO A 180 0.13 3.93 -3.66
CA PRO A 180 -0.94 3.55 -2.75
C PRO A 180 -0.43 2.81 -1.53
N THR A 181 0.65 2.02 -1.64
CA THR A 181 1.30 1.40 -0.48
C THR A 181 1.78 2.46 0.50
N LEU A 182 2.50 3.48 0.03
CA LEU A 182 2.99 4.55 0.91
C LEU A 182 1.84 5.39 1.47
N GLN A 183 0.80 5.66 0.66
CA GLN A 183 -0.40 6.33 1.14
C GLN A 183 -1.13 5.49 2.21
N LYS A 184 -1.28 4.18 2.01
CA LYS A 184 -1.84 3.24 2.98
C LYS A 184 -1.00 3.19 4.26
N GLU A 185 0.32 3.14 4.13
CA GLU A 185 1.24 3.18 5.28
C GLU A 185 1.17 4.52 6.04
N ALA A 186 1.09 5.64 5.33
CA ALA A 186 0.91 6.96 5.93
C ALA A 186 -0.45 7.08 6.65
N ARG A 187 -1.53 6.57 6.06
CA ARG A 187 -2.86 6.47 6.68
C ARG A 187 -2.82 5.60 7.94
N ARG A 188 -2.21 4.41 7.86
CA ARG A 188 -1.97 3.50 8.99
C ARG A 188 -1.19 4.21 10.11
N LYS A 189 -0.07 4.85 9.79
CA LYS A 189 0.78 5.56 10.76
C LYS A 189 0.01 6.69 11.45
N LYS A 190 -0.74 7.49 10.69
CA LYS A 190 -1.58 8.56 11.25
C LYS A 190 -2.61 8.03 12.25
N ILE A 191 -3.29 6.93 11.90
CA ILE A 191 -4.28 6.28 12.77
C ILE A 191 -3.61 5.73 14.03
N LEU A 192 -2.52 4.97 13.90
CA LEU A 192 -1.80 4.39 15.03
C LEU A 192 -1.23 5.46 15.97
N THR A 193 -0.63 6.53 15.43
CA THR A 193 -0.16 7.67 16.23
C THR A 193 -1.31 8.28 17.04
N THR A 194 -2.48 8.44 16.43
CA THR A 194 -3.67 8.97 17.11
C THR A 194 -4.18 8.01 18.17
N LEU A 195 -4.26 6.71 17.88
CA LEU A 195 -4.67 5.69 18.84
C LEU A 195 -3.74 5.70 20.07
N PHE A 196 -2.43 5.63 19.86
CA PHE A 196 -1.46 5.56 20.95
C PHE A 196 -1.38 6.85 21.77
N ASP A 197 -1.58 8.01 21.15
CA ASP A 197 -1.72 9.28 21.88
C ASP A 197 -2.97 9.26 22.78
N LYS A 198 -4.13 8.88 22.21
CA LYS A 198 -5.41 8.91 22.93
C LYS A 198 -5.59 7.79 23.95
N THR A 199 -4.84 6.70 23.84
CA THR A 199 -4.91 5.56 24.78
C THR A 199 -3.75 5.51 25.77
N ARG A 200 -2.82 6.47 25.74
CA ARG A 200 -1.61 6.47 26.59
C ARG A 200 -1.90 6.27 28.07
N GLY A 201 -2.99 6.87 28.58
CA GLY A 201 -3.38 6.73 29.99
C GLY A 201 -3.73 5.29 30.42
N LEU A 202 -3.98 4.38 29.46
CA LEU A 202 -4.22 2.97 29.76
C LEU A 202 -2.97 2.22 30.20
N GLU A 203 -1.77 2.71 29.91
CA GLU A 203 -0.53 2.05 30.31
C GLU A 203 -0.44 1.88 31.83
N GLN A 204 -0.82 2.90 32.59
CA GLN A 204 -0.84 2.83 34.05
C GLN A 204 -1.92 1.87 34.58
N LEU A 205 -3.02 1.73 33.84
CA LEU A 205 -4.16 0.91 34.24
C LEU A 205 -3.94 -0.58 33.91
N PHE A 206 -3.32 -0.87 32.77
CA PHE A 206 -3.11 -2.23 32.25
C PHE A 206 -1.76 -2.80 32.68
N GLY A 207 -0.80 -1.93 33.00
CA GLY A 207 0.62 -2.30 33.08
C GLY A 207 1.25 -2.38 31.69
N SER A 208 2.58 -2.25 31.64
CA SER A 208 3.31 -2.13 30.37
C SER A 208 3.14 -3.34 29.45
N SER A 209 3.05 -4.56 29.98
CA SER A 209 2.89 -5.77 29.15
C SER A 209 1.55 -5.81 28.42
N ASP A 210 0.43 -5.62 29.13
CA ASP A 210 -0.89 -5.66 28.48
C ASP A 210 -1.16 -4.43 27.62
N TYR A 211 -0.59 -3.27 27.96
CA TYR A 211 -0.64 -2.12 27.07
C TYR A 211 0.16 -2.33 25.78
N GLU A 212 1.32 -2.98 25.83
CA GLU A 212 2.07 -3.37 24.62
C GLU A 212 1.27 -4.34 23.75
N ASN A 213 0.63 -5.34 24.38
CA ASN A 213 -0.25 -6.27 23.66
C ASN A 213 -1.44 -5.55 23.01
N LEU A 214 -2.01 -4.53 23.65
CA LEU A 214 -3.05 -3.70 23.05
C LEU A 214 -2.52 -2.91 21.84
N LYS A 215 -1.31 -2.34 21.92
CA LYS A 215 -0.68 -1.64 20.80
C LYS A 215 -0.48 -2.58 19.61
N GLN A 216 0.06 -3.78 19.84
CA GLN A 216 0.20 -4.81 18.82
C GLN A 216 -1.15 -5.21 18.21
N CYS A 217 -2.21 -5.32 19.02
CA CYS A 217 -3.55 -5.56 18.50
C CYS A 217 -3.99 -4.44 17.54
N PHE A 218 -3.78 -3.18 17.89
CA PHE A 218 -4.08 -2.06 16.99
C PHE A 218 -3.24 -2.10 15.71
N GLU A 219 -1.95 -2.43 15.79
CA GLU A 219 -1.09 -2.58 14.62
C GLU A 219 -1.61 -3.67 13.69
N ASN A 220 -1.93 -4.84 14.22
CA ASN A 220 -2.47 -5.96 13.46
C ASN A 220 -3.83 -5.63 12.83
N ILE A 221 -4.73 -4.95 13.56
CA ILE A 221 -6.02 -4.50 13.03
C ILE A 221 -5.81 -3.46 11.92
N CYS A 222 -4.88 -2.51 12.08
CA CYS A 222 -4.61 -1.50 11.06
C CYS A 222 -3.82 -2.05 9.86
N ASN A 223 -3.29 -3.27 9.94
CA ASN A 223 -2.72 -4.01 8.82
C ASN A 223 -3.78 -4.82 8.04
N ASP A 224 -5.00 -4.99 8.58
CA ASP A 224 -6.10 -5.65 7.87
C ASP A 224 -6.80 -4.66 6.93
N ASP A 225 -6.81 -5.00 5.63
CA ASP A 225 -7.35 -4.17 4.54
C ASP A 225 -8.83 -3.82 4.69
N THR A 226 -9.59 -4.64 5.40
CA THR A 226 -11.02 -4.43 5.62
C THR A 226 -11.29 -3.55 6.84
N LEU A 227 -10.33 -3.48 7.78
CA LEU A 227 -10.47 -2.78 9.05
C LEU A 227 -9.82 -1.39 9.05
N LEU A 228 -8.71 -1.19 8.32
CA LEU A 228 -8.06 0.12 8.22
C LEU A 228 -9.00 1.23 7.73
N PRO A 229 -9.77 1.06 6.63
CA PRO A 229 -10.71 2.09 6.17
C PRO A 229 -11.81 2.40 7.20
N ARG A 230 -12.12 1.46 8.11
CA ARG A 230 -13.12 1.68 9.16
C ARG A 230 -12.62 2.65 10.22
N PHE A 231 -11.32 2.74 10.47
CA PHE A 231 -10.76 3.76 11.34
C PHE A 231 -10.80 5.16 10.72
N GLU A 232 -10.76 5.26 9.39
CA GLU A 232 -10.86 6.55 8.66
C GLU A 232 -12.27 7.15 8.74
N MET A 233 -13.29 6.33 8.97
CA MET A 233 -14.67 6.77 9.19
C MET A 233 -14.80 7.47 10.55
N THR A 234 -14.74 8.81 10.57
CA THR A 234 -14.86 9.58 11.81
C THR A 234 -16.21 9.36 12.49
N MET A 235 -16.21 8.63 13.61
CA MET A 235 -17.41 8.28 14.37
C MET A 235 -17.16 8.32 15.89
N PRO A 236 -18.05 8.92 16.71
CA PRO A 236 -19.24 9.67 16.29
C PRO A 236 -18.87 10.96 15.52
N ASN A 237 -19.84 11.56 14.84
CA ASN A 237 -19.62 12.81 14.09
C ASN A 237 -18.99 13.87 14.99
N ALA A 238 -18.04 14.63 14.44
CA ALA A 238 -17.30 15.70 15.14
C ALA A 238 -16.58 15.26 16.43
N ASN A 239 -16.26 13.98 16.59
CA ASN A 239 -15.44 13.55 17.71
C ASN A 239 -14.00 14.09 17.58
N PRO A 240 -13.34 14.45 18.70
CA PRO A 240 -12.05 15.13 18.68
C PRO A 240 -10.86 14.24 18.29
N TRP A 241 -11.06 12.94 18.08
CA TRP A 241 -9.98 12.04 17.69
C TRP A 241 -9.71 12.10 16.19
N GLY A 242 -10.67 12.57 15.37
CA GLY A 242 -10.52 12.62 13.91
C GLY A 242 -10.41 11.23 13.26
N ILE A 243 -10.75 10.17 14.00
CA ILE A 243 -10.83 8.76 13.57
C ILE A 243 -12.11 8.13 14.13
N ASN A 244 -12.34 6.85 13.83
CA ASN A 244 -13.43 6.07 14.41
C ASN A 244 -13.20 5.75 15.89
N LYS A 245 -13.49 6.73 16.75
CA LYS A 245 -13.42 6.61 18.21
C LYS A 245 -14.31 5.48 18.73
N LYS A 246 -15.48 5.23 18.13
CA LYS A 246 -16.35 4.11 18.55
C LYS A 246 -15.66 2.77 18.37
N MET A 247 -15.10 2.52 17.18
CA MET A 247 -14.36 1.30 16.88
C MET A 247 -13.18 1.10 17.82
N ALA A 248 -12.38 2.15 18.07
CA ALA A 248 -11.27 2.09 19.00
C ALA A 248 -11.70 1.67 20.41
N LEU A 249 -12.77 2.28 20.94
CA LEU A 249 -13.31 1.96 22.26
C LEU A 249 -13.94 0.55 22.32
N ASN A 250 -14.60 0.11 21.26
CA ASN A 250 -15.09 -1.27 21.15
C ASN A 250 -13.92 -2.27 21.23
N ILE A 251 -12.84 -2.03 20.48
CA ILE A 251 -11.65 -2.89 20.47
C ILE A 251 -11.03 -2.99 21.87
N ILE A 252 -10.87 -1.87 22.57
CA ILE A 252 -10.33 -1.84 23.95
C ILE A 252 -11.21 -2.68 24.89
N ALA A 253 -12.53 -2.54 24.81
CA ALA A 253 -13.45 -3.29 25.64
C ALA A 253 -13.40 -4.80 25.33
N ILE A 254 -13.31 -5.18 24.03
CA ILE A 254 -13.15 -6.57 23.61
C ILE A 254 -11.82 -7.14 24.11
N PHE A 255 -10.72 -6.39 23.98
CA PHE A 255 -9.39 -6.78 24.45
C PHE A 255 -9.39 -7.09 25.95
N VAL A 256 -9.93 -6.17 26.77
CA VAL A 256 -10.03 -6.35 28.23
C VAL A 256 -10.80 -7.61 28.60
N LYS A 257 -11.91 -7.89 27.89
CA LYS A 257 -12.70 -9.10 28.09
C LYS A 257 -11.93 -10.36 27.72
N LEU A 258 -11.36 -10.42 26.53
CA LEU A 258 -10.70 -11.62 26.00
C LEU A 258 -9.40 -11.94 26.73
N ARG A 259 -8.67 -10.91 27.17
CA ARG A 259 -7.44 -11.05 27.98
C ARG A 259 -7.73 -11.28 29.46
N ASN A 260 -9.00 -11.45 29.83
CA ASN A 260 -9.46 -11.71 31.20
C ASN A 260 -8.97 -10.66 32.23
N LEU A 261 -8.90 -9.39 31.83
CA LEU A 261 -8.48 -8.27 32.70
C LEU A 261 -9.66 -7.79 33.58
N THR A 262 -10.33 -8.73 34.25
CA THR A 262 -11.62 -8.54 34.94
C THR A 262 -11.56 -7.56 36.12
N HIS A 263 -10.37 -7.30 36.66
CA HIS A 263 -10.15 -6.29 37.69
C HIS A 263 -10.25 -4.86 37.16
N ILE A 264 -10.18 -4.67 35.83
CA ILE A 264 -10.24 -3.36 35.19
C ILE A 264 -11.68 -3.03 34.80
N THR A 265 -12.24 -2.01 35.44
CA THR A 265 -13.61 -1.57 35.14
C THR A 265 -13.66 -0.67 33.90
N MET A 266 -14.76 -0.72 33.14
CA MET A 266 -14.98 0.21 32.01
C MET A 266 -14.99 1.69 32.44
N ASN A 267 -15.39 1.98 33.68
CA ASN A 267 -15.30 3.32 34.24
C ASN A 267 -13.84 3.77 34.45
N ALA A 268 -12.96 2.87 34.90
CA ALA A 268 -11.53 3.16 35.01
C ALA A 268 -10.91 3.43 33.63
N ILE A 269 -11.28 2.65 32.61
CA ILE A 269 -10.87 2.88 31.22
C ILE A 269 -11.38 4.24 30.72
N ASN A 270 -12.65 4.57 30.95
CA ASN A 270 -13.23 5.86 30.57
C ASN A 270 -12.46 7.04 31.19
N LYS A 271 -12.08 6.94 32.47
CA LYS A 271 -11.27 7.96 33.15
C LYS A 271 -9.85 8.06 32.61
N ALA A 272 -9.20 6.92 32.36
CA ALA A 272 -7.84 6.87 31.84
C ALA A 272 -7.70 7.42 30.42
N ILE A 273 -8.71 7.24 29.58
CA ILE A 273 -8.77 7.80 28.22
C ILE A 273 -9.15 9.30 28.26
N GLY A 274 -10.05 9.70 29.16
CA GLY A 274 -10.51 11.08 29.29
C GLY A 274 -11.37 11.59 28.12
N GLY A 275 -11.55 12.91 28.04
CA GLY A 275 -12.16 13.56 26.86
C GLY A 275 -13.67 13.36 26.69
N GLY A 276 -14.43 13.16 27.77
CA GLY A 276 -15.90 13.08 27.77
C GLY A 276 -16.45 11.71 28.16
N ASN A 277 -17.75 11.50 28.00
CA ASN A 277 -18.40 10.22 28.30
C ASN A 277 -18.16 9.20 27.18
N ASN A 278 -17.20 8.28 27.37
CA ASN A 278 -16.88 7.20 26.43
C ASN A 278 -17.69 5.92 26.67
N SER A 279 -18.41 5.85 27.81
CA SER A 279 -19.14 4.66 28.26
C SER A 279 -20.07 4.03 27.23
N PRO A 280 -20.80 4.79 26.38
CA PRO A 280 -21.66 4.19 25.36
C PRO A 280 -20.94 3.33 24.32
N TYR A 281 -19.63 3.51 24.15
CA TYR A 281 -18.82 2.82 23.15
C TYR A 281 -17.86 1.80 23.77
N LEU A 282 -17.74 1.75 25.09
CA LEU A 282 -16.98 0.72 25.81
C LEU A 282 -17.82 -0.57 25.94
N THR A 283 -18.27 -1.08 24.81
CA THR A 283 -19.04 -2.31 24.69
C THR A 283 -18.22 -3.39 23.98
N HIS A 284 -18.31 -4.61 24.50
CA HIS A 284 -17.55 -5.78 24.06
C HIS A 284 -18.43 -6.93 23.58
N HIS A 285 -19.76 -6.73 23.60
CA HIS A 285 -20.72 -7.71 23.12
C HIS A 285 -20.61 -7.80 21.60
N ARG A 286 -20.92 -8.97 21.03
CA ARG A 286 -21.01 -9.10 19.58
C ARG A 286 -22.13 -8.19 19.07
N PRO A 287 -21.90 -7.30 18.09
CA PRO A 287 -22.95 -6.46 17.54
C PRO A 287 -24.01 -7.32 16.83
N TYR A 288 -25.28 -6.92 16.95
CA TYR A 288 -26.36 -7.38 16.09
C TYR A 288 -26.49 -6.43 14.89
N ASN A 289 -26.99 -6.94 13.76
CA ASN A 289 -26.97 -6.27 12.45
C ASN A 289 -27.68 -4.88 12.40
N ASP A 290 -28.35 -4.44 13.47
CA ASP A 290 -29.15 -3.22 13.57
C ASP A 290 -28.57 -2.10 14.47
N ASN A 291 -27.53 -2.37 15.27
CA ASN A 291 -27.07 -1.43 16.32
C ASN A 291 -26.10 -0.34 15.81
N ARG A 292 -26.64 0.64 15.07
CA ARG A 292 -25.91 1.83 14.54
C ARG A 292 -25.41 2.80 15.62
N THR A 293 -25.87 2.69 16.86
CA THR A 293 -25.61 3.68 17.93
C THR A 293 -24.38 3.35 18.77
N ALA A 294 -24.18 2.09 19.17
CA ALA A 294 -23.14 1.68 20.13
C ALA A 294 -21.86 1.09 19.49
N PHE A 295 -21.97 0.55 18.27
CA PHE A 295 -20.85 -0.12 17.60
C PHE A 295 -20.31 0.70 16.43
N GLY A 296 -18.99 0.85 16.39
CA GLY A 296 -18.25 1.38 15.23
C GLY A 296 -17.84 0.29 14.23
N ILE A 297 -18.24 -0.97 14.47
CA ILE A 297 -17.82 -2.17 13.74
C ILE A 297 -19.03 -3.05 13.42
N THR A 298 -18.98 -3.77 12.29
CA THR A 298 -19.97 -4.79 11.92
C THR A 298 -19.72 -6.12 12.65
N THR A 299 -20.65 -7.06 12.54
CA THR A 299 -20.50 -8.44 13.05
C THR A 299 -19.26 -9.15 12.48
N ASP A 300 -18.98 -8.96 11.20
CA ASP A 300 -17.81 -9.57 10.55
C ASP A 300 -16.51 -8.93 11.03
N ASN A 301 -16.50 -7.60 11.17
CA ASN A 301 -15.36 -6.88 11.76
C ASN A 301 -15.10 -7.33 13.20
N TYR A 302 -16.15 -7.53 14.00
CA TYR A 302 -16.03 -8.05 15.36
C TYR A 302 -15.35 -9.42 15.36
N ASN A 303 -15.81 -10.35 14.53
CA ASN A 303 -15.21 -11.68 14.44
C ASN A 303 -13.73 -11.64 13.99
N ALA A 304 -13.38 -10.75 13.07
CA ALA A 304 -12.00 -10.54 12.65
C ALA A 304 -11.13 -9.99 13.79
N ILE A 305 -11.62 -8.97 14.52
CA ILE A 305 -10.93 -8.38 15.67
C ILE A 305 -10.73 -9.42 16.79
N VAL A 306 -11.72 -10.25 17.08
CA VAL A 306 -11.62 -11.32 18.09
C VAL A 306 -10.48 -12.27 17.75
N ARG A 307 -10.41 -12.76 16.51
CA ARG A 307 -9.32 -13.65 16.06
C ARG A 307 -7.94 -13.01 16.22
N ILE A 308 -7.81 -11.73 15.87
CA ILE A 308 -6.56 -10.98 16.03
C ILE A 308 -6.15 -10.89 17.51
N ILE A 309 -7.10 -10.63 18.42
CA ILE A 309 -6.81 -10.52 19.86
C ILE A 309 -6.47 -11.88 20.48
N GLU A 310 -7.12 -12.95 20.02
CA GLU A 310 -6.87 -14.32 20.47
C GLU A 310 -5.58 -14.93 19.87
N GLY A 311 -5.04 -14.33 18.80
CA GLY A 311 -3.83 -14.81 18.12
C GLY A 311 -4.07 -16.06 17.24
N VAL A 312 -5.27 -16.21 16.69
CA VAL A 312 -5.73 -17.36 15.89
C VAL A 312 -5.76 -17.05 14.40
#